data_AF-A0A329RTZ6-F1
#
_entry.id   AF-A0A329RTZ6-F1
#
_cell.length_a   1.000
_cell.length_b   1.000
_cell.length_c   1.000
_cell.angle_alpha   90.00
_cell.angle_beta   90.00
_cell.angle_gamma   90.00
#
_symmetry.space_group_name_H-M   'P 1'
#
loop_
_entity.id
_entity.type
_entity.pdbx_description
1 polymer ?
#
loop_
_entity_poly.entity_id
_entity_poly.type
_entity_poly.pdbx_seq_one_letter_code
_entity_poly.pdbx_strand_id
1 'polypeptide(L)'
;MLAARRKQLEQQFQKTAQDAADGYGVVLDVALPQLVQELQNEPDVPRVALVVDSDAAEAPGFLQAMRGEMAAVAQRFLGTKFYVANTARDEDSLRQLRLASVPALAAFRRGERVDSIVLNPKALVAELEVLWEARFLPWLTKCNVLTSERQASQNNQSKSRRKKHADEDETEHEGFDCGVDGCRLRFGYKHEHVGTSQQTKDDIAAWRQSPA
;
A
#
# COMPACT_ATOMS: atom_id res chain seq x y z
N MET A 1 2.52 16.34 -33.01
CA MET A 1 2.00 16.22 -31.62
C MET A 1 1.06 15.02 -31.44
N LEU A 2 0.11 14.75 -32.34
CA LEU A 2 -0.83 13.61 -32.21
C LEU A 2 -0.17 12.22 -32.21
N ALA A 3 0.87 12.00 -33.02
CA ALA A 3 1.58 10.71 -33.08
C ALA A 3 2.30 10.37 -31.75
N ALA A 4 2.90 11.36 -31.09
CA ALA A 4 3.55 11.17 -29.78
C ALA A 4 2.53 10.85 -28.69
N ARG A 5 1.38 11.56 -28.69
CA ARG A 5 0.29 11.27 -27.75
C ARG A 5 -0.30 9.88 -27.96
N ARG A 6 -0.48 9.46 -29.21
CA ARG A 6 -0.94 8.11 -29.55
C ARG A 6 0.02 7.04 -29.04
N LYS A 7 1.33 7.19 -29.29
CA LYS A 7 2.35 6.24 -28.81
C LYS A 7 2.39 6.17 -27.28
N GLN A 8 2.23 7.30 -26.59
CA GLN A 8 2.16 7.33 -25.13
C GLN A 8 0.93 6.55 -24.60
N LEU A 9 -0.24 6.72 -25.23
CA LEU A 9 -1.45 5.99 -24.85
C LEU A 9 -1.32 4.49 -25.12
N GLU A 10 -0.73 4.10 -26.25
CA GLU A 10 -0.46 2.70 -26.58
C GLU A 10 0.47 2.05 -25.54
N GLN A 11 1.53 2.76 -25.10
CA GLN A 11 2.42 2.29 -24.04
C GLN A 11 1.71 2.16 -22.69
N GLN A 12 0.87 3.13 -22.33
CA GLN A 12 0.07 3.06 -21.10
C GLN A 12 -0.88 1.87 -21.12
N PHE A 13 -1.58 1.65 -22.24
CA PHE A 13 -2.49 0.53 -22.40
C PHE A 13 -1.76 -0.82 -22.28
N GLN A 14 -0.61 -0.98 -22.92
CA GLN A 14 0.21 -2.19 -22.82
C GLN A 14 0.67 -2.44 -21.37
N LYS A 15 1.10 -1.38 -20.67
CA LYS A 15 1.51 -1.49 -19.27
C LYS A 15 0.34 -1.93 -18.38
N THR A 16 -0.83 -1.30 -18.51
CA THR A 16 -2.02 -1.67 -17.74
C THR A 16 -2.46 -3.11 -18.03
N ALA A 17 -2.37 -3.56 -19.28
CA ALA A 17 -2.68 -4.95 -19.64
C ALA A 17 -1.72 -5.95 -18.98
N GLN A 18 -0.43 -5.63 -18.93
CA GLN A 18 0.57 -6.45 -18.24
C GLN A 18 0.34 -6.45 -16.72
N ASP A 19 0.07 -5.29 -16.12
CA ASP A 19 -0.21 -5.19 -14.69
C ASP A 19 -1.45 -6.02 -14.31
N ALA A 20 -2.50 -5.98 -15.13
CA ALA A 20 -3.69 -6.80 -14.95
C ALA A 20 -3.40 -8.31 -15.11
N ALA A 21 -2.57 -8.70 -16.08
CA ALA A 21 -2.15 -10.08 -16.26
C ALA A 21 -1.33 -10.59 -15.05
N ASP A 22 -0.59 -9.72 -14.39
CA ASP A 22 0.18 -10.00 -13.18
C ASP A 22 -0.67 -9.91 -11.88
N GLY A 23 -1.97 -9.59 -12.01
CA GLY A 23 -2.93 -9.53 -10.90
C GLY A 23 -3.04 -8.19 -10.18
N TYR A 24 -2.50 -7.10 -10.75
CA TYR A 24 -2.56 -5.74 -10.20
C TYR A 24 -3.59 -4.88 -10.94
N GLY A 25 -4.16 -3.89 -10.26
CA GLY A 25 -5.17 -3.02 -10.87
C GLY A 25 -6.53 -3.70 -11.11
N VAL A 26 -6.68 -4.96 -10.71
CA VAL A 26 -7.87 -5.80 -10.88
C VAL A 26 -8.18 -6.55 -9.58
N VAL A 27 -9.39 -7.11 -9.50
CA VAL A 27 -9.80 -8.00 -8.42
C VAL A 27 -9.86 -9.43 -8.96
N LEU A 28 -9.14 -10.35 -8.32
CA LEU A 28 -9.06 -11.75 -8.72
C LEU A 28 -10.01 -12.63 -7.89
N ASP A 29 -10.72 -13.53 -8.55
CA ASP A 29 -11.49 -14.58 -7.87
C ASP A 29 -10.61 -15.81 -7.67
N VAL A 30 -10.47 -16.25 -6.42
CA VAL A 30 -9.62 -17.39 -6.07
C VAL A 30 -10.30 -18.28 -5.04
N ALA A 31 -9.89 -19.54 -4.98
CA ALA A 31 -10.24 -20.39 -3.85
C ALA A 31 -9.41 -19.98 -2.62
N LEU A 32 -9.97 -20.12 -1.41
CA LEU A 32 -9.26 -19.77 -0.18
C LEU A 32 -7.88 -20.48 -0.02
N PRO A 33 -7.71 -21.78 -0.35
CA PRO A 33 -6.40 -22.43 -0.35
C PRO A 33 -5.38 -21.80 -1.30
N GLN A 34 -5.84 -21.29 -2.45
CA GLN A 34 -4.97 -20.63 -3.40
C GLN A 34 -4.46 -19.30 -2.85
N LEU A 35 -5.31 -18.53 -2.16
CA LEU A 35 -4.88 -17.31 -1.47
C LEU A 35 -3.80 -17.61 -0.41
N VAL A 36 -4.00 -18.66 0.38
CA VAL A 36 -3.00 -19.13 1.36
C VAL A 36 -1.67 -19.42 0.68
N GLN A 37 -1.69 -20.14 -0.45
CA GLN A 37 -0.49 -20.49 -1.19
C GLN A 37 0.21 -19.24 -1.74
N GLU A 38 -0.53 -18.27 -2.29
CA GLU A 38 0.03 -17.02 -2.79
C GLU A 38 0.66 -16.16 -1.70
N LEU A 39 0.05 -16.13 -0.51
CA LEU A 39 0.62 -15.45 0.66
C LEU A 39 1.96 -16.06 1.11
N GLN A 40 2.15 -17.37 0.93
CA GLN A 40 3.40 -18.06 1.23
C GLN A 40 4.46 -17.85 0.13
N ASN A 41 4.03 -17.85 -1.14
CA ASN A 41 4.94 -17.75 -2.28
C ASN A 41 5.49 -16.32 -2.46
N GLU A 42 4.66 -15.30 -2.24
CA GLU A 42 5.01 -13.90 -2.43
C GLU A 42 4.66 -13.09 -1.16
N PRO A 43 5.30 -13.36 -0.01
CA PRO A 43 4.90 -12.77 1.27
C PRO A 43 5.01 -11.24 1.28
N ASP A 44 5.99 -10.68 0.58
CA ASP A 44 6.26 -9.24 0.58
C ASP A 44 5.19 -8.41 -0.13
N VAL A 45 4.41 -9.02 -1.03
CA VAL A 45 3.33 -8.32 -1.76
C VAL A 45 2.13 -8.11 -0.83
N PRO A 46 1.72 -6.87 -0.55
CA PRO A 46 0.52 -6.60 0.24
C PRO A 46 -0.75 -7.07 -0.48
N ARG A 47 -1.68 -7.62 0.27
CA ARG A 47 -2.94 -8.14 -0.28
C ARG A 47 -4.14 -7.70 0.53
N VAL A 48 -5.26 -7.51 -0.16
CA VAL A 48 -6.57 -7.30 0.45
C VAL A 48 -7.51 -8.35 -0.11
N ALA A 49 -8.18 -9.12 0.75
CA ALA A 49 -9.13 -10.13 0.32
C ALA A 49 -10.49 -9.94 0.96
N LEU A 50 -11.54 -9.98 0.15
CA LEU A 50 -12.89 -10.24 0.58
C LEU A 50 -13.09 -11.75 0.63
N VAL A 51 -13.19 -12.31 1.83
CA VAL A 51 -13.40 -13.75 2.04
C VAL A 51 -14.88 -14.01 2.26
N VAL A 52 -15.48 -14.85 1.42
CA VAL A 52 -16.92 -15.12 1.38
C VAL A 52 -17.17 -16.62 1.29
N ASP A 53 -18.32 -17.07 1.80
CA ASP A 53 -18.74 -18.47 1.65
C ASP A 53 -19.47 -18.65 0.32
N SER A 54 -19.05 -19.65 -0.44
CA SER A 54 -19.60 -19.97 -1.75
C SER A 54 -21.03 -20.50 -1.67
N ASP A 55 -21.36 -21.15 -0.55
CA ASP A 55 -22.65 -21.80 -0.30
C ASP A 55 -23.63 -20.87 0.43
N ALA A 56 -23.13 -19.78 1.03
CA ALA A 56 -23.99 -18.83 1.70
C ALA A 56 -24.80 -18.07 0.65
N ALA A 57 -26.11 -17.92 0.91
CA ALA A 57 -26.96 -17.00 0.17
C ALA A 57 -26.58 -15.54 0.48
N GLU A 58 -25.34 -15.17 0.15
CA GLU A 58 -24.90 -13.79 0.06
C GLU A 58 -25.80 -13.08 -0.95
N ALA A 59 -26.26 -11.86 -0.64
CA ALA A 59 -27.03 -11.09 -1.60
C ALA A 59 -26.16 -10.86 -2.85
N PRO A 60 -26.53 -11.34 -4.05
CA PRO A 60 -25.68 -11.22 -5.24
C PRO A 60 -25.26 -9.76 -5.53
N GLY A 61 -26.13 -8.80 -5.19
CA GLY A 61 -25.84 -7.38 -5.28
C GLY A 61 -24.77 -6.87 -4.32
N PHE A 62 -24.62 -7.47 -3.13
CA PHE A 62 -23.57 -7.09 -2.17
C PHE A 62 -22.18 -7.45 -2.71
N LEU A 63 -22.00 -8.69 -3.19
CA LEU A 63 -20.71 -9.12 -3.75
C LEU A 63 -20.33 -8.30 -4.99
N GLN A 64 -21.30 -8.03 -5.87
CA GLN A 64 -21.07 -7.20 -7.05
C GLN A 64 -20.66 -5.78 -6.67
N ALA A 65 -21.34 -5.16 -5.70
CA ALA A 65 -21.03 -3.81 -5.24
C ALA A 65 -19.66 -3.76 -4.56
N MET A 66 -19.36 -4.70 -3.66
CA MET A 66 -18.05 -4.82 -3.02
C MET A 66 -16.92 -4.99 -4.04
N ARG A 67 -17.13 -5.83 -5.05
CA ARG A 67 -16.16 -6.02 -6.13
C ARG A 67 -15.92 -4.74 -6.91
N GLY A 68 -16.97 -3.98 -7.22
CA GLY A 68 -16.89 -2.69 -7.90
C GLY A 68 -15.98 -1.71 -7.14
N GLU A 69 -16.23 -1.54 -5.85
CA GLU A 69 -15.43 -0.68 -4.97
C GLU A 69 -13.97 -1.17 -4.88
N MET A 70 -13.77 -2.47 -4.65
CA MET A 70 -12.42 -3.06 -4.61
C MET A 70 -11.66 -2.86 -5.93
N ALA A 71 -12.34 -2.93 -7.08
CA ALA A 71 -11.73 -2.71 -8.38
C ALA A 71 -11.30 -1.25 -8.57
N ALA A 72 -12.13 -0.28 -8.14
CA ALA A 72 -11.77 1.13 -8.16
C ALA A 72 -10.54 1.40 -7.27
N VAL A 73 -10.45 0.75 -6.11
CA VAL A 73 -9.29 0.83 -5.22
C VAL A 73 -8.07 0.14 -5.82
N ALA A 74 -8.21 -1.04 -6.42
CA ALA A 74 -7.11 -1.76 -7.05
C ALA A 74 -6.44 -0.93 -8.16
N GLN A 75 -7.22 -0.22 -8.97
CA GLN A 75 -6.70 0.68 -10.00
C GLN A 75 -5.88 1.86 -9.44
N ARG A 76 -6.16 2.28 -8.21
CA ARG A 76 -5.44 3.37 -7.51
C ARG A 76 -4.16 2.86 -6.83
N PHE A 77 -4.14 1.60 -6.40
CA PHE A 77 -3.06 1.01 -5.60
C PHE A 77 -2.42 -0.19 -6.32
N LEU A 78 -1.64 0.09 -7.37
CA LEU A 78 -1.02 -0.92 -8.24
C LEU A 78 0.11 -1.73 -7.58
N GLY A 79 0.49 -1.44 -6.34
CA GLY A 79 1.41 -2.25 -5.53
C GLY A 79 0.69 -3.24 -4.60
N THR A 80 -0.64 -3.28 -4.62
CA THR A 80 -1.47 -4.14 -3.77
C THR A 80 -2.32 -5.05 -4.65
N LYS A 81 -2.35 -6.35 -4.33
CA LYS A 81 -3.25 -7.30 -5.02
C LYS A 81 -4.58 -7.43 -4.27
N PHE A 82 -5.68 -7.45 -5.02
CA PHE A 82 -7.04 -7.53 -4.47
C PHE A 82 -7.72 -8.84 -4.88
N TYR A 83 -8.40 -9.49 -3.94
CA TYR A 83 -9.01 -10.80 -4.15
C TYR A 83 -10.45 -10.86 -3.62
N VAL A 84 -11.27 -11.65 -4.30
CA VAL A 84 -12.46 -12.28 -3.71
C VAL A 84 -12.10 -13.75 -3.51
N ALA A 85 -11.98 -14.18 -2.26
CA ALA A 85 -11.60 -15.52 -1.90
C ALA A 85 -12.83 -16.30 -1.43
N ASN A 86 -13.15 -17.36 -2.16
CA ASN A 86 -14.28 -18.22 -1.88
C ASN A 86 -13.84 -19.34 -0.93
N THR A 87 -14.46 -19.40 0.26
CA THR A 87 -14.36 -20.57 1.13
C THR A 87 -15.44 -21.57 0.72
N ALA A 88 -15.03 -22.80 0.42
CA ALA A 88 -15.94 -23.93 0.22
C ALA A 88 -16.07 -24.71 1.53
N ARG A 89 -16.37 -23.99 2.62
CA ARG A 89 -16.33 -24.49 4.02
C ARG A 89 -14.96 -25.01 4.46
N ASP A 90 -13.90 -24.40 3.95
CA ASP A 90 -12.54 -24.74 4.33
C ASP A 90 -12.16 -24.03 5.64
N GLU A 91 -12.57 -24.67 6.74
CA GLU A 91 -12.28 -24.22 8.10
C GLU A 91 -10.77 -24.18 8.40
N ASP A 92 -9.98 -25.07 7.79
CA ASP A 92 -8.54 -25.15 8.04
C ASP A 92 -7.82 -23.94 7.42
N SER A 93 -8.16 -23.56 6.18
CA SER A 93 -7.63 -22.34 5.57
C SER A 93 -8.11 -21.07 6.30
N LEU A 94 -9.35 -21.02 6.78
CA LEU A 94 -9.84 -19.90 7.59
C LEU A 94 -9.05 -19.74 8.89
N ARG A 95 -8.75 -20.86 9.57
CA ARG A 95 -7.92 -20.89 10.78
C ARG A 95 -6.47 -20.48 10.49
N GLN A 96 -5.90 -20.95 9.38
CA GLN A 96 -4.56 -20.58 8.96
C GLN A 96 -4.44 -19.07 8.71
N LEU A 97 -5.45 -18.46 8.11
CA LEU A 97 -5.53 -17.02 7.89
C LEU A 97 -5.98 -16.23 9.14
N ARG A 98 -6.27 -16.92 10.25
CA ARG A 98 -6.73 -16.36 11.53
C ARG A 98 -8.01 -15.51 11.37
N LEU A 99 -8.92 -15.93 10.51
CA LEU A 99 -10.21 -15.25 10.29
C LEU A 99 -11.26 -15.79 11.26
N ALA A 100 -11.99 -14.89 11.92
CA ALA A 100 -12.97 -15.26 12.94
C ALA A 100 -14.30 -15.77 12.34
N SER A 101 -14.73 -15.18 11.22
CA SER A 101 -15.96 -15.53 10.51
C SER A 101 -15.92 -14.98 9.09
N VAL A 102 -16.83 -15.47 8.25
CA VAL A 102 -17.11 -14.95 6.90
C VAL A 102 -18.56 -14.45 6.82
N PRO A 103 -18.87 -13.45 5.98
CA PRO A 103 -17.96 -12.73 5.10
C PRO A 103 -17.05 -11.76 5.87
N ALA A 104 -15.81 -11.57 5.40
CA ALA A 104 -14.85 -10.68 6.02
C ALA A 104 -13.94 -9.98 4.99
N LEU A 105 -13.59 -8.73 5.27
CA LEU A 105 -12.52 -8.02 4.56
C LEU A 105 -11.24 -8.16 5.37
N ALA A 106 -10.19 -8.71 4.77
CA ALA A 106 -8.92 -9.00 5.43
C ALA A 106 -7.74 -8.32 4.73
N ALA A 107 -6.82 -7.79 5.53
CA ALA A 107 -5.60 -7.14 5.09
C ALA A 107 -4.40 -8.03 5.41
N PHE A 108 -3.55 -8.29 4.43
CA PHE A 108 -2.39 -9.15 4.55
C PHE A 108 -1.09 -8.45 4.16
N ARG A 109 -0.03 -8.72 4.90
CA ARG A 109 1.30 -8.18 4.67
C ARG A 109 2.34 -9.17 5.19
N ARG A 110 3.45 -9.35 4.47
CA ARG A 110 4.51 -10.31 4.84
C ARG A 110 3.98 -11.74 4.99
N GLY A 111 3.00 -12.11 4.16
CA GLY A 111 2.34 -13.42 4.19
C GLY A 111 1.39 -13.66 5.37
N GLU A 112 1.21 -12.69 6.28
CA GLU A 112 0.35 -12.83 7.46
C GLU A 112 -0.84 -11.87 7.43
N ARG A 113 -1.93 -12.25 8.12
CA ARG A 113 -3.07 -11.36 8.36
C ARG A 113 -2.68 -10.27 9.36
N VAL A 114 -2.70 -9.01 8.90
CA VAL A 114 -2.52 -7.83 9.75
C VAL A 114 -3.77 -7.59 10.58
N ASP A 115 -4.93 -7.53 9.92
CA ASP A 115 -6.22 -7.32 10.55
C ASP A 115 -7.37 -7.79 9.64
N SER A 116 -8.59 -7.91 10.19
CA SER A 116 -9.80 -8.25 9.43
C SER A 116 -11.06 -7.63 10.02
N ILE A 117 -11.98 -7.22 9.16
CA ILE A 117 -13.31 -6.73 9.52
C ILE A 117 -14.35 -7.77 9.10
N VAL A 118 -15.14 -8.25 10.06
CA VAL A 118 -16.33 -9.06 9.76
C VAL A 118 -17.40 -8.16 9.15
N LEU A 119 -17.98 -8.63 8.04
CA LEU A 119 -18.99 -7.90 7.29
C LEU A 119 -20.38 -8.44 7.59
N ASN A 120 -21.37 -7.55 7.59
CA ASN A 120 -22.77 -7.92 7.64
C ASN A 120 -23.43 -7.47 6.34
N PRO A 121 -23.63 -8.36 5.35
CA PRO A 121 -24.14 -7.99 4.02
C PRO A 121 -25.43 -7.19 4.08
N LYS A 122 -26.33 -7.49 5.04
CA LYS A 122 -27.62 -6.82 5.19
C LYS A 122 -27.51 -5.36 5.65
N ALA A 123 -26.44 -5.01 6.38
CA ALA A 123 -26.24 -3.68 6.92
C ALA A 123 -25.51 -2.73 5.94
N LEU A 124 -24.88 -3.28 4.89
CA LEU A 124 -23.91 -2.55 4.06
C LEU A 124 -24.47 -2.11 2.69
N VAL A 125 -25.67 -2.57 2.30
CA VAL A 125 -26.19 -2.35 0.92
C VAL A 125 -26.52 -0.88 0.62
N ALA A 126 -26.92 -0.08 1.61
CA ALA A 126 -27.44 1.27 1.34
C ALA A 126 -26.35 2.36 1.20
N GLU A 127 -25.13 2.14 1.71
CA GLU A 127 -24.09 3.19 1.82
C GLU A 127 -22.68 2.65 1.58
N LEU A 128 -22.53 1.67 0.68
CA LEU A 128 -21.26 0.95 0.53
C LEU A 128 -20.09 1.84 0.11
N GLU A 129 -20.31 2.76 -0.82
CA GLU A 129 -19.31 3.74 -1.28
C GLU A 129 -18.81 4.62 -0.11
N VAL A 130 -19.74 5.14 0.70
CA VAL A 130 -19.43 5.95 1.88
C VAL A 130 -18.63 5.15 2.89
N LEU A 131 -18.97 3.88 3.09
CA LEU A 131 -18.24 2.98 3.99
C LEU A 131 -16.82 2.70 3.49
N TRP A 132 -16.62 2.56 2.18
CA TRP A 132 -15.29 2.39 1.62
C TRP A 132 -14.41 3.61 1.88
N GLU A 133 -14.89 4.81 1.56
CA GLU A 133 -14.11 6.03 1.72
C GLU A 133 -13.95 6.43 3.20
N ALA A 134 -14.99 6.31 4.03
CA ALA A 134 -14.94 6.76 5.43
C ALA A 134 -14.33 5.73 6.39
N ARG A 135 -14.38 4.42 6.07
CA ARG A 135 -13.97 3.35 6.99
C ARG A 135 -12.93 2.42 6.41
N PHE A 136 -13.20 1.77 5.27
CA PHE A 136 -12.32 0.70 4.79
C PHE A 136 -11.00 1.21 4.26
N LEU A 137 -10.98 2.29 3.47
CA LEU A 137 -9.74 2.89 2.98
C LEU A 137 -8.85 3.40 4.12
N PRO A 138 -9.34 4.22 5.07
CA PRO A 138 -8.54 4.63 6.23
C PRO A 138 -8.01 3.44 7.05
N TRP A 139 -8.81 2.39 7.20
CA TRP A 139 -8.38 1.16 7.88
C TRP A 139 -7.27 0.42 7.10
N LEU A 140 -7.41 0.23 5.79
CA LEU A 140 -6.40 -0.39 4.93
C LEU A 140 -5.09 0.41 4.89
N THR A 141 -5.17 1.75 4.91
CA THR A 141 -4.01 2.63 5.07
C THR A 141 -3.32 2.38 6.42
N LYS A 142 -4.07 2.28 7.52
CA LYS A 142 -3.51 1.95 8.85
C LYS A 142 -2.88 0.55 8.90
N CYS A 143 -3.44 -0.42 8.16
CA CYS A 143 -2.83 -1.73 7.99
C CYS A 143 -1.54 -1.71 7.14
N ASN A 144 -1.22 -0.58 6.49
CA ASN A 144 -0.07 -0.41 5.62
C ASN A 144 -0.03 -1.45 4.48
N VAL A 145 -1.20 -1.69 3.88
CA VAL A 145 -1.36 -2.64 2.76
C VAL A 145 -1.69 -1.95 1.44
N LEU A 146 -1.95 -0.64 1.44
CA LEU A 146 -2.22 0.13 0.22
C LEU A 146 -0.93 0.76 -0.31
N THR A 147 -0.46 0.28 -1.46
CA THR A 147 0.77 0.75 -2.10
C THR A 147 0.45 1.19 -3.53
N SER A 148 0.78 2.43 -3.90
CA SER A 148 0.52 2.95 -5.25
C SER A 148 1.51 2.46 -6.29
N GLU A 149 2.74 2.16 -5.88
CA GLU A 149 3.80 1.72 -6.78
C GLU A 149 4.03 0.22 -6.64
N ARG A 150 4.12 -0.47 -7.78
CA ARG A 150 4.56 -1.85 -7.81
C ARG A 150 6.03 -1.90 -7.42
N GLN A 151 6.34 -2.54 -6.30
CA GLN A 151 7.72 -2.94 -6.05
C GLN A 151 8.07 -3.97 -7.11
N ALA A 152 8.93 -3.58 -8.07
CA ALA A 152 9.51 -4.54 -8.98
C ALA A 152 10.18 -5.61 -8.11
N SER A 153 9.78 -6.88 -8.27
CA SER A 153 10.45 -7.99 -7.62
C SER A 153 11.93 -7.88 -8.00
N GLN A 154 12.75 -7.35 -7.08
CA GLN A 154 14.19 -7.43 -7.19
C GLN A 154 14.51 -8.92 -7.02
N ASN A 155 14.46 -9.61 -8.14
CA ASN A 155 14.87 -10.99 -8.25
C ASN A 155 16.29 -11.06 -7.68
N ASN A 156 16.46 -11.85 -6.62
CA ASN A 156 17.68 -12.02 -5.81
C ASN A 156 18.96 -12.13 -6.66
N GLN A 157 19.55 -10.99 -7.03
CA GLN A 157 20.88 -10.88 -7.64
C GLN A 157 21.75 -9.86 -6.90
N SER A 158 21.68 -9.81 -5.57
CA SER A 158 22.81 -9.32 -4.79
C SER A 158 23.85 -10.45 -4.68
N LYS A 159 24.71 -10.54 -5.70
CA LYS A 159 25.89 -11.39 -5.72
C LYS A 159 26.68 -11.18 -4.43
N SER A 160 26.99 -12.30 -3.78
CA SER A 160 28.04 -12.38 -2.78
C SER A 160 29.35 -11.87 -3.39
N ARG A 161 29.85 -10.73 -2.90
CA ARG A 161 31.24 -10.32 -3.14
C ARG A 161 31.93 -10.20 -1.79
N ARG A 162 32.67 -11.26 -1.45
CA ARG A 162 33.59 -11.30 -0.32
C ARG A 162 34.65 -10.20 -0.46
N LYS A 163 34.74 -9.36 0.57
CA LYS A 163 35.93 -8.77 1.24
C LYS A 163 37.24 -8.61 0.43
N LYS A 164 37.69 -7.35 0.26
CA LYS A 164 38.95 -6.82 0.86
C LYS A 164 39.05 -5.28 0.72
N HIS A 165 39.61 -4.64 1.75
CA HIS A 165 40.05 -3.23 1.95
C HIS A 165 40.72 -2.59 0.71
N ALA A 166 40.77 -1.27 0.51
CA ALA A 166 41.01 -0.16 1.43
C ALA A 166 40.48 1.20 0.89
N ASP A 167 40.36 2.14 1.83
CA ASP A 167 40.22 3.61 1.78
C ASP A 167 40.36 4.34 0.43
N GLU A 168 39.38 5.21 0.14
CA GLU A 168 39.56 6.64 -0.26
C GLU A 168 38.17 7.26 -0.54
N ASP A 169 37.58 7.78 0.53
CA ASP A 169 36.95 9.11 0.65
C ASP A 169 36.26 9.76 -0.56
N GLU A 170 35.12 9.23 -1.02
CA GLU A 170 34.07 10.03 -1.70
C GLU A 170 32.70 9.51 -1.28
N THR A 171 32.12 10.12 -0.24
CA THR A 171 30.77 9.77 0.23
C THR A 171 29.77 10.89 -0.06
N GLU A 172 29.30 10.90 -1.29
CA GLU A 172 27.95 11.37 -1.63
C GLU A 172 26.95 10.61 -0.73
N HIS A 173 26.28 11.29 0.19
CA HIS A 173 25.17 10.72 0.96
C HIS A 173 23.90 11.53 0.71
N GLU A 174 22.99 10.87 0.00
CA GLU A 174 21.60 11.25 -0.23
C GLU A 174 20.90 11.54 1.11
N GLY A 175 20.61 12.80 1.37
CA GLY A 175 19.81 13.26 2.51
C GLY A 175 18.68 14.16 2.01
N PHE A 176 17.50 14.01 2.59
CA PHE A 176 16.35 14.86 2.28
C PHE A 176 16.55 16.27 2.87
N ASP A 177 16.42 17.28 2.01
CA ASP A 177 16.51 18.69 2.36
C ASP A 177 15.13 19.20 2.83
N CYS A 178 15.07 19.82 4.00
CA CYS A 178 13.85 20.42 4.55
C CYS A 178 13.68 21.90 4.20
N GLY A 179 14.56 22.48 3.38
CA GLY A 179 14.43 23.84 2.84
C GLY A 179 14.92 24.95 3.77
N VAL A 180 15.81 24.65 4.72
CA VAL A 180 16.49 25.64 5.57
C VAL A 180 18.00 25.50 5.38
N ASP A 181 18.68 26.60 5.05
CA ASP A 181 20.13 26.61 4.85
C ASP A 181 20.85 26.03 6.08
N GLY A 182 21.57 24.93 5.86
CA GLY A 182 22.37 24.24 6.87
C GLY A 182 21.67 23.10 7.64
N CYS A 183 20.44 22.72 7.31
CA CYS A 183 19.76 21.59 7.97
C CYS A 183 19.81 20.31 7.11
N ARG A 184 20.52 19.28 7.59
CA ARG A 184 20.52 17.92 7.00
C ARG A 184 19.92 16.91 7.99
N LEU A 185 18.86 16.23 7.59
CA LEU A 185 18.17 15.23 8.40
C LEU A 185 19.01 13.96 8.51
N ARG A 186 19.45 13.62 9.74
CA ARG A 186 19.89 12.26 10.09
C ARG A 186 18.76 11.56 10.85
N PHE A 187 18.37 10.38 10.38
CA PHE A 187 17.29 9.57 10.95
C PHE A 187 17.40 9.44 12.48
N GLY A 188 16.33 9.80 13.21
CA GLY A 188 16.16 9.46 14.63
C GLY A 188 15.48 10.54 15.49
N TYR A 189 14.18 10.37 15.75
CA TYR A 189 13.36 10.94 16.84
C TYR A 189 14.04 11.91 17.83
N LYS A 190 13.90 13.22 17.57
CA LYS A 190 13.51 14.33 18.47
C LYS A 190 13.97 15.65 17.85
N HIS A 191 13.02 16.54 17.56
CA HIS A 191 13.35 17.91 17.19
C HIS A 191 13.33 18.76 18.46
N GLU A 192 14.50 19.12 18.97
CA GLU A 192 14.65 20.24 19.89
C GLU A 192 14.79 21.50 19.04
N HIS A 193 13.81 22.41 19.14
CA HIS A 193 13.93 23.73 18.55
C HIS A 193 14.97 24.49 19.36
N VAL A 194 16.23 24.42 18.93
CA VAL A 194 17.23 25.40 19.35
C VAL A 194 16.72 26.73 18.81
N GLY A 195 16.19 27.57 19.69
CA GLY A 195 15.71 28.90 19.33
C GLY A 195 16.78 29.66 18.55
N THR A 196 16.32 30.58 17.69
CA THR A 196 17.17 31.41 16.83
C THR A 196 18.43 31.88 17.56
N SER A 197 19.58 31.72 16.90
CA SER A 197 20.89 32.06 17.46
C SER A 197 20.87 33.49 17.99
N GLN A 198 21.65 33.75 19.04
CA GLN A 198 21.71 35.07 19.66
C GLN A 198 22.04 36.17 18.63
N GLN A 199 22.82 35.80 17.62
CA GLN A 199 23.17 36.65 16.48
C GLN A 199 21.96 37.08 15.64
N THR A 200 21.00 36.18 15.39
CA THR A 200 19.74 36.53 14.70
C THR A 200 18.84 37.41 15.56
N LYS A 201 18.87 37.26 16.89
CA LYS A 201 18.15 38.16 17.80
C LYS A 201 18.78 39.56 17.81
N ASP A 202 20.10 39.64 17.74
CA ASP A 202 20.85 40.90 17.71
C ASP A 202 20.62 41.64 16.37
N ASP A 203 20.55 40.94 15.24
CA ASP A 203 20.19 41.53 13.94
C ASP A 203 18.76 42.11 13.92
N ILE A 204 17.79 41.39 14.50
CA ILE A 204 16.40 41.87 14.62
C ILE A 204 16.31 43.07 15.58
N ALA A 205 17.10 43.07 16.65
CA ALA A 205 17.17 44.19 17.58
C ALA A 205 17.79 45.44 16.93
N ALA A 206 18.83 45.27 16.10
CA ALA A 206 19.46 46.35 15.35
C ALA A 206 18.48 47.02 14.37
N TRP A 207 17.62 46.24 13.71
CA TRP A 207 16.58 46.79 12.81
C TRP A 207 15.54 47.66 13.52
N ARG A 208 15.29 47.44 14.81
CA ARG A 208 14.37 48.27 15.60
C ARG A 208 15.01 49.56 16.11
N GLN A 209 16.34 49.68 16.05
CA GLN A 209 17.08 50.82 16.57
C GLN A 209 17.69 51.72 15.51
N SER A 210 17.60 51.39 14.21
CA SER A 210 18.02 52.30 13.15
C SER A 210 17.00 53.43 12.97
N PRO A 211 17.31 54.69 13.31
CA PRO A 211 16.55 55.83 12.86
C PRO A 211 16.89 56.08 11.38
N ALA A 212 15.94 56.64 10.62
CA ALA A 212 16.27 57.29 9.36
C ALA A 212 17.23 58.47 9.58
#